data_AF-A0A101QC34-F1
#
_entry.id   AF-A0A101QC34-F1
#
_cell.length_a   1.000
_cell.length_b   1.000
_cell.length_c   1.000
_cell.angle_alpha   90.00
_cell.angle_beta   90.00
_cell.angle_gamma   90.00
#
_symmetry.space_group_name_H-M   'P 1'
#
loop_
_entity.id
_entity.type
_entity.pdbx_description
1 polymer ?
#
loop_
_entity_poly.entity_id
_entity_poly.type
_entity_poly.pdbx_seq_one_letter_code
_entity_poly.pdbx_strand_id
1 'polypeptide(L)'
;MWAEAFRSRFPAVRLEPDVLFVDDGDILTASGSASALDLGLHLVRRDHGAEIASHVSRRLVFAAHRDGGQRQFVERPVPEVPDESLGPLPAWAQERLDEPLTVAGLASRAAVSPATLHRRFRSRLGTTPPAWLTAERVAPACRLIERGEERLDVVAAHGGLGTAADLRARLRRETGLSPSQYRRRFGTAPVEGVAARRLPPA
;
A
#
# COMPACT_ATOMS: atom_id res chain seq x y z
N MET A 1 -13.58 -31.30 -1.78
CA MET A 1 -12.96 -32.61 -1.47
C MET A 1 -12.95 -32.89 0.04
N TRP A 2 -12.75 -31.89 0.92
CA TRP A 2 -12.76 -32.07 2.39
C TRP A 2 -14.15 -32.18 3.04
N ALA A 3 -15.14 -31.39 2.59
CA ALA A 3 -16.49 -31.41 3.17
C ALA A 3 -17.18 -32.77 3.03
N GLU A 4 -17.00 -33.45 1.89
CA GLU A 4 -17.58 -34.78 1.64
C GLU A 4 -16.94 -35.85 2.51
N ALA A 5 -15.61 -35.82 2.65
CA ALA A 5 -14.88 -36.71 3.54
C ALA A 5 -15.27 -36.50 5.01
N PHE A 6 -15.49 -35.24 5.43
CA PHE A 6 -15.95 -34.91 6.77
C PHE A 6 -17.36 -35.43 7.03
N ARG A 7 -18.31 -35.23 6.10
CA ARG A 7 -19.68 -35.74 6.22
C ARG A 7 -19.73 -37.26 6.32
N SER A 8 -18.91 -37.95 5.53
CA SER A 8 -18.79 -39.42 5.59
C SER A 8 -18.28 -39.89 6.94
N ARG A 9 -17.31 -39.17 7.53
CA ARG A 9 -16.70 -39.53 8.82
C ARG A 9 -17.53 -39.11 10.04
N PHE A 10 -18.33 -38.05 9.92
CA PHE A 10 -19.12 -37.45 11.01
C PHE A 10 -20.57 -37.17 10.57
N PRO A 11 -21.39 -38.21 10.32
CA PRO A 11 -22.72 -38.05 9.72
C PRO A 11 -23.74 -37.35 10.64
N ALA A 12 -23.52 -37.37 11.95
CA ALA A 12 -24.39 -36.69 12.92
C ALA A 12 -24.12 -35.18 13.03
N VAL A 13 -23.02 -34.67 12.46
CA VAL A 13 -22.67 -33.25 12.54
C VAL A 13 -23.34 -32.48 11.40
N ARG A 14 -24.10 -31.44 11.74
CA ARG A 14 -24.65 -30.50 10.75
C ARG A 14 -23.52 -29.60 10.22
N LEU A 15 -22.85 -30.07 9.17
CA LEU A 15 -21.79 -29.32 8.50
C LEU A 15 -22.39 -28.24 7.58
N GLU A 16 -22.13 -26.98 7.92
CA GLU A 16 -22.35 -25.81 7.05
C GLU A 16 -21.01 -25.38 6.42
N PRO A 17 -20.66 -25.85 5.20
CA PRO A 17 -19.35 -25.59 4.60
C PRO A 17 -19.23 -24.19 3.99
N ASP A 18 -20.34 -23.47 3.88
CA ASP A 18 -20.51 -22.24 3.11
C ASP A 18 -20.81 -21.04 4.03
N VAL A 19 -20.34 -21.05 5.27
CA VAL A 19 -20.52 -19.95 6.24
C VAL A 19 -19.20 -19.61 6.91
N LEU A 20 -19.00 -18.33 7.28
CA LEU A 20 -17.78 -17.90 8.00
C LEU A 20 -17.80 -18.37 9.46
N PHE A 21 -18.96 -18.28 10.09
CA PHE A 21 -19.21 -18.76 11.43
C PHE A 21 -20.64 -19.25 11.57
N VAL A 22 -20.85 -20.14 12.54
CA VAL A 22 -22.17 -20.59 12.99
C VAL A 22 -22.35 -20.13 14.43
N ASP A 23 -23.52 -19.57 14.72
CA ASP A 23 -23.96 -19.27 16.08
C ASP A 23 -25.05 -20.27 16.46
N ASP A 24 -24.74 -21.17 17.40
CA ASP A 24 -25.70 -22.14 17.98
C ASP A 24 -26.18 -21.69 19.37
N GLY A 25 -26.06 -20.40 19.67
CA GLY A 25 -26.45 -19.78 20.93
C GLY A 25 -25.34 -19.84 21.98
N ASP A 26 -25.10 -21.03 22.54
CA ASP A 26 -24.10 -21.28 23.59
C ASP A 26 -22.73 -21.67 23.03
N ILE A 27 -22.69 -22.25 21.83
CA ILE A 27 -21.47 -22.61 21.12
C ILE A 27 -21.42 -21.89 19.77
N LEU A 28 -20.34 -21.14 19.56
CA LEU A 28 -20.08 -20.44 18.31
C LEU A 28 -18.82 -20.99 17.67
N THR A 29 -18.90 -21.31 16.38
CA THR A 29 -17.80 -21.96 15.63
C THR A 29 -17.45 -21.12 14.41
N ALA A 30 -16.15 -20.86 14.19
CA ALA A 30 -15.64 -20.12 13.04
C ALA A 30 -14.68 -20.99 12.22
N SER A 31 -14.64 -20.79 10.90
CA SER A 31 -13.98 -21.72 9.97
C SER A 31 -12.55 -21.30 9.55
N GLY A 32 -11.96 -20.26 10.18
CA GLY A 32 -10.56 -19.84 9.99
C GLY A 32 -10.18 -18.51 10.67
N SER A 33 -8.93 -18.06 10.51
CA SER A 33 -8.37 -16.92 11.26
C SER A 33 -9.11 -15.59 11.03
N ALA A 34 -9.51 -15.28 9.79
CA ALA A 34 -10.27 -14.07 9.50
C ALA A 34 -11.70 -14.15 10.06
N SER A 35 -12.34 -15.33 9.95
CA SER A 35 -13.69 -15.54 10.48
C SER A 35 -13.78 -15.48 12.01
N ALA A 36 -12.67 -15.65 12.73
CA ALA A 36 -12.63 -15.40 14.17
C ALA A 36 -12.84 -13.90 14.50
N LEU A 37 -12.37 -12.99 13.64
CA LEU A 37 -12.63 -11.56 13.78
C LEU A 37 -14.08 -11.22 13.45
N ASP A 38 -14.63 -11.85 12.39
CA ASP A 38 -16.05 -11.73 12.05
C ASP A 38 -16.94 -12.21 13.22
N LEU A 39 -16.60 -13.34 13.83
CA LEU A 39 -17.29 -13.88 14.99
C LEU A 39 -17.15 -12.98 16.24
N GLY A 40 -15.96 -12.41 16.46
CA GLY A 40 -15.73 -11.45 17.53
C GLY A 40 -16.60 -10.20 17.38
N LEU A 41 -16.71 -9.65 16.17
CA LEU A 41 -17.59 -8.51 15.90
C LEU A 41 -19.08 -8.87 16.01
N HIS A 42 -19.46 -10.10 15.65
CA HIS A 42 -20.81 -10.63 15.88
C HIS A 42 -21.16 -10.66 17.37
N LEU A 43 -20.26 -11.14 18.22
CA LEU A 43 -20.43 -11.15 19.68
C LEU A 43 -20.53 -9.72 20.25
N VAL A 44 -19.62 -8.81 19.87
CA VAL A 44 -19.69 -7.41 20.33
C VAL A 44 -21.01 -6.76 19.91
N ARG A 45 -21.48 -7.04 18.69
CA ARG A 45 -22.78 -6.53 18.23
C ARG A 45 -23.94 -7.12 19.01
N ARG A 46 -23.91 -8.42 19.34
CA ARG A 46 -24.93 -9.10 20.13
C ARG A 46 -25.03 -8.53 21.55
N ASP A 47 -23.88 -8.34 22.18
CA ASP A 47 -23.81 -8.01 23.61
C ASP A 47 -23.86 -6.49 23.86
N HIS A 48 -23.41 -5.68 22.90
CA HIS A 48 -23.23 -4.22 23.05
C HIS A 48 -23.85 -3.38 21.92
N GLY A 49 -24.52 -3.99 20.96
CA GLY A 49 -25.22 -3.30 19.89
C GLY A 49 -24.35 -2.83 18.72
N ALA A 50 -25.02 -2.38 17.66
CA ALA A 50 -24.39 -2.10 16.36
C ALA A 50 -23.45 -0.89 16.36
N GLU A 51 -23.68 0.10 17.21
CA GLU A 51 -22.85 1.31 17.30
C GLU A 51 -21.45 0.98 17.86
N ILE A 52 -21.41 0.25 18.97
CA ILE A 52 -20.15 -0.18 19.61
C ILE A 52 -19.39 -1.13 18.68
N ALA A 53 -20.07 -2.09 18.05
CA ALA A 53 -19.45 -2.98 17.07
C ALA A 53 -18.84 -2.22 15.89
N SER A 54 -19.51 -1.17 15.39
CA SER A 54 -19.01 -0.31 14.31
C SER A 54 -17.79 0.51 14.72
N HIS A 55 -17.71 0.94 15.99
CA HIS A 55 -16.53 1.62 16.52
C HIS A 55 -15.33 0.67 16.60
N VAL A 56 -15.54 -0.56 17.09
CA VAL A 56 -14.50 -1.59 17.18
C VAL A 56 -14.00 -1.98 15.79
N SER A 57 -14.88 -2.19 14.82
CA SER A 57 -14.48 -2.57 13.46
C SER A 57 -13.62 -1.50 12.78
N ARG A 58 -13.94 -0.21 12.96
CA ARG A 58 -13.14 0.92 12.44
C ARG A 58 -11.73 0.96 13.03
N ARG A 59 -11.58 0.68 14.33
CA ARG A 59 -10.27 0.64 15.01
C ARG A 59 -9.41 -0.53 14.54
N LEU A 60 -10.04 -1.64 14.18
CA LEU A 60 -9.37 -2.81 13.62
C LEU A 60 -9.10 -2.68 12.11
N VAL A 61 -9.54 -1.59 11.46
CA VAL A 61 -9.52 -1.41 10.01
C VAL A 61 -10.16 -2.62 9.29
N PHE A 62 -11.20 -3.17 9.92
CA PHE A 62 -11.90 -4.36 9.46
C PHE A 62 -13.30 -3.96 8.98
N ALA A 63 -13.74 -4.51 7.85
CA ALA A 63 -15.02 -4.17 7.26
C ALA A 63 -16.15 -4.48 8.28
N ALA A 64 -16.97 -3.47 8.59
CA ALA A 64 -17.96 -3.54 9.66
C ALA A 64 -19.08 -4.57 9.44
N HIS A 65 -19.20 -5.11 8.22
CA HIS A 65 -20.33 -5.93 7.82
C HIS A 65 -19.96 -7.01 6.79
N ARG A 66 -19.69 -8.22 7.29
CA ARG A 66 -19.87 -9.47 6.55
C ARG A 66 -20.94 -10.27 7.28
N ASP A 67 -22.15 -10.33 6.75
CA ASP A 67 -23.19 -11.19 7.34
C ASP A 67 -22.68 -12.64 7.39
N GLY A 68 -22.91 -13.34 8.50
CA GLY A 68 -22.40 -14.70 8.74
C GLY A 68 -22.80 -15.73 7.66
N GLY A 69 -23.83 -15.43 6.86
CA GLY A 69 -24.22 -16.19 5.67
C GLY A 69 -23.32 -16.00 4.44
N GLN A 70 -22.24 -15.22 4.54
CA GLN A 70 -21.21 -15.18 3.52
C GLN A 70 -20.37 -16.45 3.57
N ARG A 71 -20.04 -16.99 2.39
CA ARG A 71 -19.21 -18.19 2.29
C ARG A 71 -17.77 -17.89 2.70
N GLN A 72 -17.26 -18.60 3.70
CA GLN A 72 -16.43 -19.77 3.40
C GLN A 72 -15.65 -19.69 2.07
N PHE A 73 -14.56 -18.92 1.92
CA PHE A 73 -13.60 -19.21 0.83
C PHE A 73 -12.94 -20.56 1.13
N VAL A 74 -13.68 -21.66 0.93
CA VAL A 74 -13.11 -23.00 0.88
C VAL A 74 -12.33 -23.06 -0.42
N GLU A 75 -11.03 -23.38 -0.34
CA GLU A 75 -10.21 -23.67 -1.51
C GLU A 75 -10.85 -24.81 -2.31
N ARG A 76 -11.69 -24.44 -3.27
CA ARG A 76 -11.84 -25.19 -4.51
C ARG A 76 -10.44 -25.24 -5.14
N PRO A 77 -10.02 -26.33 -5.81
CA PRO A 77 -8.71 -26.39 -6.45
C PRO A 77 -8.54 -25.11 -7.27
N VAL A 78 -7.68 -24.24 -6.74
CA VAL A 78 -7.50 -22.90 -7.26
C VAL A 78 -6.75 -23.13 -8.57
N PRO A 79 -7.29 -22.78 -9.75
CA PRO A 79 -6.43 -22.73 -10.94
C PRO A 79 -5.28 -21.80 -10.56
N GLU A 80 -4.03 -22.28 -10.67
CA GLU A 80 -2.81 -21.63 -10.17
C GLU A 80 -2.98 -20.10 -10.19
N VAL A 81 -3.28 -19.50 -9.03
CA VAL A 81 -3.39 -18.04 -8.95
C VAL A 81 -1.95 -17.55 -9.11
N PRO A 82 -1.63 -16.83 -10.20
CA PRO A 82 -0.25 -16.40 -10.41
C PRO A 82 0.08 -15.34 -9.37
N ASP A 83 0.81 -15.75 -8.33
CA ASP A 83 1.33 -14.94 -7.21
C ASP A 83 1.13 -13.44 -7.43
N GLU A 84 0.04 -12.85 -6.94
CA GLU A 84 -0.25 -11.43 -7.18
C GLU A 84 0.62 -10.49 -6.34
N SER A 85 1.67 -11.01 -5.70
CA SER A 85 2.70 -10.22 -5.07
C SER A 85 3.49 -9.43 -6.12
N LEU A 86 3.86 -8.20 -5.75
CA LEU A 86 4.95 -7.48 -6.42
C LEU A 86 6.32 -7.98 -5.94
N GLY A 87 6.34 -8.83 -4.91
CA GLY A 87 7.56 -9.38 -4.32
C GLY A 87 8.55 -8.28 -3.95
N PRO A 88 9.86 -8.51 -4.16
CA PRO A 88 10.89 -7.51 -3.89
C PRO A 88 11.03 -6.45 -5.00
N LEU A 89 10.15 -6.43 -6.02
CA LEU A 89 10.31 -5.56 -7.19
C LEU A 89 10.34 -4.05 -6.84
N PRO A 90 9.45 -3.51 -5.97
CA PRO A 90 9.49 -2.09 -5.64
C PRO A 90 10.80 -1.68 -4.95
N ALA A 91 11.27 -2.49 -4.00
CA ALA A 91 12.55 -2.24 -3.32
C ALA A 91 13.74 -2.29 -4.29
N TRP A 92 13.77 -3.29 -5.17
CA TRP A 92 14.79 -3.42 -6.21
C TRP A 92 14.81 -2.20 -7.17
N ALA A 93 13.64 -1.69 -7.52
CA ALA A 93 13.51 -0.53 -8.41
C ALA A 93 13.89 0.78 -7.70
N GLN A 94 13.58 0.93 -6.40
CA GLN A 94 13.97 2.09 -5.59
C GLN A 94 15.49 2.25 -5.49
N GLU A 95 16.24 1.15 -5.47
CA GLU A 95 17.70 1.15 -5.49
C GLU A 95 18.30 1.59 -6.84
N ARG A 96 17.50 1.68 -7.90
CA ARG A 96 17.94 1.89 -9.30
C ARG A 96 17.14 2.97 -10.02
N LEU A 97 16.64 3.95 -9.28
CA LEU A 97 15.79 5.01 -9.85
C LEU A 97 16.55 5.92 -10.83
N ASP A 98 17.88 5.96 -10.73
CA ASP A 98 18.81 6.64 -11.63
C ASP A 98 18.97 5.92 -12.99
N GLU A 99 18.61 4.64 -13.08
CA GLU A 99 18.63 3.87 -14.32
C GLU A 99 17.35 4.10 -15.17
N PRO A 100 17.39 3.87 -16.50
CA PRO A 100 16.22 3.94 -17.37
C PRO A 100 15.28 2.74 -17.17
N LEU A 101 14.57 2.71 -16.03
CA LEU A 101 13.58 1.69 -15.73
C LEU A 101 12.34 1.83 -16.62
N THR A 102 12.10 0.82 -17.47
CA THR A 102 10.91 0.72 -18.32
C THR A 102 9.90 -0.26 -17.73
N VAL A 103 8.62 -0.11 -18.11
CA VAL A 103 7.57 -1.09 -17.74
C VAL A 103 7.95 -2.50 -18.20
N ALA A 104 8.49 -2.63 -19.42
CA ALA A 104 8.93 -3.92 -19.95
C ALA A 104 10.06 -4.52 -19.10
N GLY A 105 11.04 -3.72 -18.69
CA GLY A 105 12.12 -4.16 -17.80
C GLY A 105 11.61 -4.63 -16.44
N LEU A 106 10.69 -3.87 -15.83
CA LEU A 106 10.04 -4.25 -14.57
C LEU A 106 9.24 -5.56 -14.70
N ALA A 107 8.52 -5.72 -15.82
CA ALA A 107 7.71 -6.90 -16.08
C ALA A 107 8.58 -8.14 -16.26
N SER A 108 9.65 -8.05 -17.05
CA SER A 108 10.65 -9.11 -17.20
C SER A 108 11.29 -9.50 -15.87
N ARG A 109 11.66 -8.51 -15.04
CA ARG A 109 12.29 -8.73 -13.74
C ARG A 109 11.37 -9.48 -12.75
N ALA A 110 10.07 -9.25 -12.85
CA ALA A 110 9.04 -9.91 -12.07
C ALA A 110 8.49 -11.18 -12.73
N ALA A 111 9.07 -11.62 -13.86
CA ALA A 111 8.62 -12.78 -14.62
C ALA A 111 7.13 -12.75 -15.00
N VAL A 112 6.62 -11.57 -15.37
CA VAL A 112 5.22 -11.37 -15.76
C VAL A 112 5.09 -10.55 -17.04
N SER A 113 3.91 -10.58 -17.65
CA SER A 113 3.59 -9.67 -18.75
C SER A 113 3.38 -8.23 -18.25
N PRO A 114 3.59 -7.20 -19.10
CA PRO A 114 3.33 -5.80 -18.74
C PRO A 114 1.88 -5.53 -18.28
N ALA A 115 0.91 -6.26 -18.83
CA ALA A 115 -0.49 -6.16 -18.44
C ALA A 115 -0.74 -6.70 -17.02
N THR A 116 -0.14 -7.86 -16.70
CA THR A 116 -0.19 -8.42 -15.34
C THR A 116 0.53 -7.52 -14.35
N LEU A 117 1.68 -6.94 -14.72
CA LEU A 117 2.38 -5.96 -13.88
C LEU A 117 1.49 -4.75 -13.57
N HIS A 118 0.84 -4.15 -14.58
CA HIS A 118 -0.10 -3.05 -14.38
C HIS A 118 -1.24 -3.43 -13.44
N ARG A 119 -1.84 -4.61 -13.64
CA ARG A 119 -2.90 -5.11 -12.78
C ARG A 119 -2.44 -5.21 -11.32
N ARG A 120 -1.26 -5.81 -11.09
CA ARG A 120 -0.66 -5.95 -9.74
C ARG A 120 -0.32 -4.61 -9.10
N PHE A 121 0.22 -3.66 -9.86
CA PHE A 121 0.47 -2.30 -9.36
C PHE A 121 -0.84 -1.60 -8.95
N ARG A 122 -1.91 -1.72 -9.75
CA ARG A 122 -3.20 -1.13 -9.39
C ARG A 122 -3.83 -1.79 -8.18
N SER A 123 -3.77 -3.12 -8.08
CA SER A 123 -4.39 -3.85 -6.96
C SER A 123 -3.61 -3.69 -5.65
N ARG A 124 -2.27 -3.60 -5.70
CA ARG A 124 -1.41 -3.56 -4.50
C ARG A 124 -0.99 -2.16 -4.06
N LEU A 125 -0.71 -1.27 -5.02
CA LEU A 125 -0.18 0.08 -4.75
C LEU A 125 -1.16 1.19 -5.15
N GLY A 126 -2.33 0.84 -5.71
CA GLY A 126 -3.33 1.82 -6.13
C GLY A 126 -2.91 2.70 -7.31
N THR A 127 -1.80 2.38 -7.97
CA THR A 127 -1.20 3.21 -9.03
C THR A 127 -0.71 2.37 -10.21
N THR A 128 -0.13 2.99 -11.23
CA THR A 128 0.49 2.29 -12.37
C THR A 128 2.02 2.30 -12.24
N PRO A 129 2.75 1.35 -12.85
CA PRO A 129 4.21 1.34 -12.77
C PRO A 129 4.88 2.67 -13.19
N PRO A 130 4.49 3.33 -14.30
CA PRO A 130 5.07 4.63 -14.68
C PRO A 130 4.79 5.76 -13.69
N ALA A 131 3.58 5.79 -13.13
CA ALA A 131 3.20 6.81 -12.15
C ALA A 131 3.95 6.60 -10.84
N TRP A 132 4.03 5.36 -10.37
CA TRP A 132 4.82 4.97 -9.20
C TRP A 132 6.30 5.36 -9.36
N LEU A 133 6.95 4.94 -10.47
CA LEU A 133 8.34 5.31 -10.74
C LEU A 133 8.55 6.82 -10.74
N THR A 134 7.58 7.60 -11.23
CA THR A 134 7.72 9.05 -11.20
C THR A 134 7.63 9.61 -9.78
N ALA A 135 6.68 9.14 -8.97
CA ALA A 135 6.55 9.56 -7.57
C ALA A 135 7.82 9.23 -6.76
N GLU A 136 8.35 8.02 -6.93
CA GLU A 136 9.59 7.58 -6.28
C GLU A 136 10.80 8.43 -6.67
N ARG A 137 10.86 8.93 -7.92
CA ARG A 137 11.91 9.83 -8.41
C ARG A 137 11.76 11.27 -7.94
N VAL A 138 10.52 11.75 -7.80
CA VAL A 138 10.24 13.12 -7.36
C VAL A 138 10.50 13.28 -5.86
N ALA A 139 10.28 12.26 -5.04
CA ALA A 139 10.48 12.35 -3.59
C ALA A 139 11.93 12.71 -3.18
N PRO A 140 13.00 12.07 -3.69
CA PRO A 140 14.38 12.51 -3.48
C PRO A 140 14.66 13.93 -3.95
N ALA A 141 14.10 14.33 -5.10
CA ALA A 141 14.24 15.68 -5.63
C ALA A 141 13.63 16.74 -4.71
N CYS A 142 12.43 16.48 -4.17
CA CYS A 142 11.79 17.33 -3.17
C CYS A 142 12.66 17.47 -1.91
N ARG A 143 13.19 16.36 -1.37
CA ARG A 143 14.09 16.38 -0.20
C ARG A 143 15.35 17.21 -0.45
N LEU A 144 15.91 17.17 -1.65
CA LEU A 144 17.11 17.94 -1.98
C LEU A 144 16.81 19.45 -2.06
N ILE A 145 15.64 19.81 -2.61
CA ILE A 145 15.15 21.19 -2.63
C ILE A 145 14.87 21.71 -1.20
N GLU A 146 14.27 20.88 -0.35
CA GLU A 146 13.99 21.20 1.06
C GLU A 146 15.28 21.47 1.84
N ARG A 147 16.37 20.75 1.53
CA ARG A 147 17.71 20.93 2.10
C ARG A 147 18.50 22.11 1.50
N GLY A 148 17.93 22.84 0.55
CA GLY A 148 18.52 24.07 0.01
C GLY A 148 19.32 23.94 -1.29
N GLU A 149 19.27 22.82 -2.02
CA GLU A 149 19.92 22.77 -3.34
C GLU A 149 19.17 23.66 -4.35
N GLU A 150 19.92 24.56 -4.97
CA GLU A 150 19.38 25.55 -5.89
C GLU A 150 19.41 25.10 -7.35
N ARG A 151 20.41 24.26 -7.69
CA ARG A 151 20.72 23.81 -9.04
C ARG A 151 19.78 22.69 -9.50
N LEU A 152 18.84 23.04 -10.37
CA LEU A 152 17.77 22.13 -10.80
C LEU A 152 18.26 20.94 -11.65
N ASP A 153 19.39 21.08 -12.32
CA ASP A 153 20.12 20.02 -13.02
C ASP A 153 20.65 18.96 -12.03
N VAL A 154 21.23 19.38 -10.90
CA VAL A 154 21.69 18.46 -9.85
C VAL A 154 20.52 17.76 -9.18
N VAL A 155 19.45 18.49 -8.87
CA VAL A 155 18.22 17.91 -8.33
C VAL A 155 17.62 16.88 -9.30
N ALA A 156 17.58 17.19 -10.60
CA ALA A 156 17.04 16.28 -11.61
C ALA A 156 17.88 15.01 -11.75
N ALA A 157 19.21 15.14 -11.75
CA ALA A 157 20.12 14.00 -11.82
C ALA A 157 19.98 13.09 -10.59
N HIS A 158 19.94 13.67 -9.39
CA HIS A 158 19.81 12.90 -8.14
C HIS A 158 18.49 12.14 -8.02
N GLY A 159 17.41 12.69 -8.57
CA GLY A 159 16.12 12.01 -8.65
C GLY A 159 15.96 11.04 -9.82
N GLY A 160 16.98 10.84 -10.68
CA GLY A 160 16.83 10.02 -11.90
C GLY A 160 15.83 10.60 -12.92
N LEU A 161 15.62 11.92 -12.89
CA LEU A 161 14.69 12.64 -13.76
C LEU A 161 15.34 13.14 -15.05
N GLY A 162 16.67 13.07 -15.14
CA GLY A 162 17.44 13.40 -16.34
C GLY A 162 17.67 14.90 -16.47
N THR A 163 16.64 15.67 -16.83
CA THR A 163 16.79 17.11 -17.12
C THR A 163 16.01 17.99 -16.15
N ALA A 164 16.45 19.25 -16.02
CA ALA A 164 15.70 20.25 -15.25
C ALA A 164 14.29 20.51 -15.84
N ALA A 165 14.07 20.27 -17.13
CA ALA A 165 12.75 20.39 -17.74
C ALA A 165 11.82 19.25 -17.27
N ASP A 166 12.31 18.01 -17.26
CA ASP A 166 11.60 16.84 -16.74
C ASP A 166 11.28 16.97 -15.26
N LEU A 167 12.23 17.46 -14.46
CA LEU A 167 12.01 17.77 -13.05
C LEU A 167 10.84 18.74 -12.87
N ARG A 168 10.82 19.86 -13.60
CA ARG A 168 9.73 20.85 -13.51
C ARG A 168 8.38 20.23 -13.85
N ALA A 169 8.31 19.49 -14.96
CA ALA A 169 7.06 18.89 -15.42
C ALA A 169 6.53 17.85 -14.41
N ARG A 170 7.40 16.98 -13.91
CA ARG A 170 7.02 15.89 -12.99
C ARG A 170 6.72 16.41 -11.60
N LEU A 171 7.56 17.29 -11.04
CA LEU A 171 7.31 17.89 -9.73
C LEU A 171 6.01 18.69 -9.73
N ARG A 172 5.70 19.43 -10.82
CA ARG A 172 4.42 20.14 -10.96
C ARG A 172 3.24 19.19 -10.99
N ARG A 173 3.35 18.06 -11.68
CA ARG A 173 2.28 17.07 -11.75
C ARG A 173 2.04 16.38 -10.41
N GLU A 174 3.10 16.01 -9.69
CA GLU A 174 2.98 15.28 -8.42
C GLU A 174 2.62 16.20 -7.23
N THR A 175 3.09 17.45 -7.21
CA THR A 175 2.93 18.36 -6.05
C THR A 175 2.01 19.56 -6.31
N GLY A 176 1.66 19.84 -7.57
CA GLY A 176 0.93 21.06 -7.95
C GLY A 176 1.78 22.34 -7.96
N LEU A 177 3.06 22.29 -7.58
CA LEU A 177 3.94 23.46 -7.43
C LEU A 177 5.09 23.46 -8.45
N SER A 178 5.60 24.63 -8.84
CA SER A 178 6.89 24.69 -9.54
C SER A 178 8.03 24.48 -8.54
N PRO A 179 9.26 24.12 -8.96
CA PRO A 179 10.39 23.98 -8.03
C PRO A 179 10.64 25.23 -7.17
N SER A 180 10.49 26.43 -7.75
CA SER A 180 10.64 27.70 -7.01
C SER A 180 9.51 27.93 -6.00
N GLN A 181 8.27 27.57 -6.34
CA GLN A 181 7.13 27.63 -5.42
C GLN A 181 7.26 26.60 -4.29
N TYR A 182 7.71 25.39 -4.62
CA TYR A 182 7.98 24.32 -3.67
C TYR A 182 9.07 24.76 -2.69
N ARG A 183 10.21 25.26 -3.20
CA ARG A 183 11.30 25.80 -2.37
C ARG A 183 10.86 26.93 -1.46
N ARG A 184 10.08 27.89 -1.95
CA ARG A 184 9.57 28.98 -1.10
C ARG A 184 8.68 28.49 0.04
N ARG A 185 7.96 27.38 -0.17
CA ARG A 185 7.01 26.84 0.81
C ARG A 185 7.65 25.86 1.80
N PHE A 186 8.64 25.10 1.37
CA PHE A 186 9.20 23.97 2.12
C PHE A 186 10.73 24.00 2.29
N GLY A 187 11.43 24.89 1.58
CA GLY A 187 12.87 25.06 1.75
C GLY A 187 13.18 25.60 3.15
N THR A 188 14.25 25.09 3.76
CA THR A 188 14.83 25.77 4.91
C THR A 188 15.24 27.17 4.49
N ALA A 189 14.79 28.20 5.21
CA ALA A 189 15.31 29.55 5.04
C ALA A 189 16.85 29.48 5.08
N PRO A 190 17.57 30.27 4.25
CA PRO A 190 19.02 30.29 4.34
C PRO A 190 19.37 30.53 5.80
N VAL A 191 20.13 29.61 6.38
CA VAL A 191 20.79 29.88 7.65
C VAL A 191 21.73 31.02 7.31
N GLU A 192 21.29 32.27 7.53
CA GLU A 192 22.16 33.41 7.51
C GLU A 192 23.32 33.02 8.40
N GLY A 193 24.49 32.85 7.78
CA GLY A 193 25.70 32.50 8.48
C GLY A 193 25.78 33.42 9.68
N VAL A 194 25.98 32.83 10.87
CA VAL A 194 26.24 33.55 12.10
C VAL A 194 27.34 34.56 11.79
N ALA A 195 26.93 35.78 11.47
CA ALA A 195 27.83 36.88 11.24
C ALA A 195 28.52 37.03 12.58
N ALA A 196 29.81 36.70 12.61
CA ALA A 196 30.68 36.90 13.74
C ALA A 196 30.43 38.32 14.25
N ARG A 197 29.65 38.40 15.32
CA ARG A 197 29.32 39.64 16.01
C ARG A 197 30.63 40.09 16.62
N ARG A 198 31.38 40.93 15.87
CA ARG A 198 32.60 41.55 16.35
C ARG A 198 32.25 42.24 17.67
N LEU A 199 32.80 41.74 18.76
CA LEU A 199 32.83 42.46 20.03
C LEU A 199 33.56 43.79 19.77
N PRO A 200 33.04 44.93 20.24
CA PRO A 200 33.81 46.17 20.23
C PRO A 200 35.04 46.03 21.17
N PRO A 201 36.18 46.64 20.83
CA PRO A 201 37.35 46.64 21.71
C PRO A 201 37.06 47.45 22.97
N ALA A 202 37.59 46.96 24.09
CA ALA A 202 37.57 47.61 25.40
C ALA A 202 38.53 48.81 25.45
#